data_AF-A0A564Y6A4-F1
#
_entry.id   AF-A0A564Y6A4-F1
#
_cell.length_a   1.000
_cell.length_b   1.000
_cell.length_c   1.000
_cell.angle_alpha   90.00
_cell.angle_beta   90.00
_cell.angle_gamma   90.00
#
_symmetry.space_group_name_H-M   'P 1'
#
loop_
_entity.id
_entity.type
_entity.pdbx_description
1 polymer ?
#
loop_
_entity_poly.entity_id
_entity_poly.type
_entity_poly.pdbx_seq_one_letter_code
_entity_poly.pdbx_strand_id
1 'polypeptide(L)'
;MFSAIRELCFLYTLKHKNVVTLREICCKIDPSGNFHFGLVLEACVCSLEVLTENQIKIRFAHKKSIIQQIFQGLSFIHCKNVLHRDLKPGNILISPNGV
;
A
#
# COMPACT_ATOMS: atom_id res chain seq x y z
N MET A 1 -14.49 2.34 17.27
CA MET A 1 -13.87 1.00 17.28
C MET A 1 -14.47 0.08 16.20
N PHE A 2 -15.80 -0.07 16.11
CA PHE A 2 -16.45 -0.86 15.04
C PHE A 2 -16.20 -0.34 13.61
N SER A 3 -16.06 0.98 13.41
CA SER A 3 -15.73 1.55 12.10
C SER A 3 -14.33 1.15 11.59
N ALA A 4 -13.33 1.19 12.46
CA ALA A 4 -11.94 0.85 12.13
C ALA A 4 -11.80 -0.65 11.76
N ILE A 5 -12.48 -1.54 12.49
CA ILE A 5 -12.50 -2.97 12.16
C ILE A 5 -13.16 -3.20 10.81
N ARG A 6 -14.28 -2.53 10.52
CA ARG A 6 -14.95 -2.61 9.21
C ARG A 6 -14.05 -2.12 8.08
N GLU A 7 -13.34 -1.02 8.28
CA GLU A 7 -12.37 -0.50 7.31
C GLU A 7 -11.21 -1.47 7.09
N LEU A 8 -10.68 -2.07 8.14
CA LEU A 8 -9.63 -3.09 8.07
C LEU A 8 -10.10 -4.37 7.35
N CYS A 9 -11.29 -4.88 7.67
CA CYS A 9 -11.89 -6.00 6.97
C CYS A 9 -12.10 -5.67 5.49
N PHE A 10 -12.51 -4.45 5.17
CA PHE A 10 -12.66 -4.02 3.79
C PHE A 10 -11.31 -3.97 3.06
N LEU A 11 -10.27 -3.40 3.67
CA LEU A 11 -8.90 -3.40 3.13
C LEU A 11 -8.41 -4.83 2.84
N TYR A 12 -8.78 -5.80 3.67
CA TYR A 12 -8.47 -7.21 3.46
C TYR A 12 -9.03 -7.77 2.13
N THR A 13 -10.15 -7.22 1.64
CA THR A 13 -10.80 -7.63 0.39
C THR A 13 -10.21 -6.96 -0.87
N LEU A 14 -9.32 -5.99 -0.71
CA LEU A 14 -8.65 -5.33 -1.83
C LEU A 14 -7.52 -6.22 -2.33
N LYS A 15 -7.75 -6.95 -3.42
CA LYS A 15 -6.75 -7.79 -4.09
C LYS A 15 -6.58 -7.31 -5.53
N HIS A 16 -5.44 -6.70 -5.81
CA HIS A 16 -5.07 -6.22 -7.14
C HIS A 16 -3.54 -6.10 -7.24
N LYS A 17 -2.94 -6.43 -8.39
CA LYS A 17 -1.48 -6.41 -8.59
C LYS A 17 -0.80 -5.06 -8.33
N ASN A 18 -1.55 -3.96 -8.38
CA ASN A 18 -1.07 -2.59 -8.14
C ASN A 18 -1.65 -1.97 -6.86
N VAL A 19 -2.11 -2.80 -5.92
CA VAL A 19 -2.56 -2.36 -4.59
C VAL A 19 -1.94 -3.29 -3.56
N VAL A 20 -1.23 -2.70 -2.59
CA VAL A 20 -0.52 -3.45 -1.55
C VAL A 20 -1.51 -4.32 -0.78
N THR A 21 -1.22 -5.61 -0.72
CA THR A 21 -2.11 -6.60 -0.14
C THR A 21 -1.91 -6.70 1.37
N LEU A 22 -2.97 -6.43 2.14
CA LEU A 22 -3.06 -6.83 3.54
C LEU A 22 -3.23 -8.35 3.63
N ARG A 23 -2.30 -9.03 4.31
CA ARG A 23 -2.25 -10.49 4.46
C ARG A 23 -2.82 -10.94 5.80
N GLU A 24 -2.51 -10.22 6.86
CA GLU A 24 -2.93 -10.55 8.22
C GLU A 24 -3.00 -9.28 9.10
N ILE A 25 -3.82 -9.35 10.15
CA ILE A 25 -3.86 -8.35 11.22
C ILE A 25 -3.53 -9.09 12.51
N CYS A 26 -2.43 -8.71 13.15
CA CYS A 26 -2.02 -9.30 14.42
C CYS A 26 -2.46 -8.37 15.55
N CYS A 27 -2.99 -8.94 16.63
CA CYS A 27 -3.44 -8.19 17.81
C CYS A 27 -2.81 -8.79 19.07
N LYS A 28 -2.32 -7.95 19.97
CA LYS A 28 -1.84 -8.35 21.30
C LYS A 28 -2.26 -7.36 22.37
N ILE A 29 -2.52 -7.85 23.57
CA ILE A 29 -2.65 -7.01 24.77
C ILE A 29 -1.39 -7.21 25.57
N ASP A 30 -0.69 -6.12 25.92
CA ASP A 30 0.51 -6.21 26.75
C ASP A 30 0.15 -6.45 28.24
N PRO A 31 1.11 -6.83 29.09
CA PRO A 31 0.85 -7.05 30.52
C PRO A 31 0.34 -5.80 31.27
N SER A 32 0.52 -4.60 30.70
CA SER A 32 0.00 -3.34 31.24
C SER A 32 -1.44 -3.05 30.79
N GLY A 33 -2.04 -3.92 29.98
CA GLY A 33 -3.41 -3.80 29.48
C GLY A 33 -3.56 -2.97 28.20
N ASN A 34 -2.46 -2.54 27.57
CA ASN A 34 -2.56 -1.78 26.32
C ASN A 34 -2.78 -2.71 25.13
N PHE A 35 -3.71 -2.34 24.26
CA PHE A 35 -3.96 -3.02 23.00
C PHE A 35 -3.01 -2.53 21.90
N HIS A 36 -2.30 -3.47 21.29
CA HIS A 36 -1.43 -3.24 20.14
C HIS A 36 -1.93 -4.05 18.96
N PHE A 37 -1.94 -3.46 17.78
CA PHE A 37 -2.21 -4.18 16.54
C PHE A 37 -1.13 -3.87 15.50
N GLY A 38 -0.85 -4.84 14.64
CA GLY A 38 0.08 -4.74 13.52
C GLY A 38 -0.59 -5.20 12.24
N LEU A 39 -0.19 -4.58 11.12
CA LEU A 39 -0.63 -4.96 9.79
C LEU A 39 0.49 -5.75 9.12
N VAL A 40 0.19 -6.97 8.70
CA VAL A 40 1.10 -7.79 7.88
C VAL A 40 0.75 -7.55 6.43
N LEU A 41 1.61 -6.82 5.74
CA LEU A 41 1.46 -6.47 4.32
C LEU A 41 2.34 -7.39 3.46
N GLU A 42 2.14 -7.37 2.15
CA GLU A 42 3.13 -7.92 1.24
C GLU A 42 4.46 -7.14 1.28
N ALA A 43 5.56 -7.86 1.10
CA ALA A 43 6.88 -7.28 1.15
C ALA A 43 7.19 -6.48 -0.13
N CYS A 44 7.65 -5.25 0.04
CA CYS A 44 8.15 -4.39 -1.01
C CYS A 44 9.61 -4.00 -0.71
N VAL A 45 10.34 -3.56 -1.73
CA VAL A 45 11.76 -3.19 -1.59
C VAL A 45 11.90 -1.82 -0.97
N CYS A 46 11.18 -0.83 -1.51
CA CYS A 46 11.23 0.56 -1.07
C CYS A 46 10.01 1.31 -1.61
N SER A 47 9.84 2.57 -1.20
CA SER A 47 8.89 3.49 -1.81
C SER A 47 9.55 4.31 -2.93
N LEU A 48 8.74 4.93 -3.78
CA LEU A 48 9.20 5.87 -4.79
C LEU A 48 9.91 7.08 -4.15
N GLU A 49 9.49 7.48 -2.95
CA GLU A 49 10.14 8.54 -2.15
C GLU A 49 11.61 8.23 -1.90
N VAL A 50 11.92 7.02 -1.42
CA VAL A 50 13.30 6.57 -1.17
C VAL A 50 14.13 6.63 -2.45
N LEU A 51 13.57 6.25 -3.61
CA LEU A 51 14.28 6.35 -4.89
C LEU A 51 14.58 7.82 -5.26
N THR A 52 13.65 8.73 -5.00
CA THR A 52 13.83 10.15 -5.29
C THR A 52 14.82 10.83 -4.34
N GLU A 53 14.79 10.51 -3.05
CA GLU A 53 15.72 11.05 -2.03
C GLU A 53 17.15 10.62 -2.30
N ASN A 54 17.36 9.37 -2.72
CA ASN A 54 18.67 8.84 -3.10
C ASN A 54 19.10 9.23 -4.52
N GLN A 55 18.37 10.13 -5.19
CA GLN A 55 18.65 10.63 -6.55
C GLN A 55 18.84 9.51 -7.59
N ILE A 56 18.14 8.39 -7.42
CA ILE A 56 18.21 7.26 -8.35
C ILE A 56 17.56 7.67 -9.67
N LYS A 57 18.34 7.65 -10.76
CA LYS A 57 17.83 7.99 -12.10
C LYS A 57 16.90 6.91 -12.64
N ILE A 58 15.60 7.16 -12.57
CA ILE A 58 14.58 6.30 -13.18
C ILE A 58 14.48 6.61 -14.68
N ARG A 59 14.65 5.57 -15.53
CA ARG A 59 14.49 5.70 -16.99
C ARG A 59 13.06 6.10 -17.35
N PHE A 60 12.90 6.82 -18.46
CA PHE A 60 11.58 7.30 -18.92
C PHE A 60 10.56 6.17 -19.11
N ALA A 61 10.99 5.02 -19.63
CA ALA A 61 10.14 3.83 -19.77
C ALA A 61 9.57 3.36 -18.42
N HIS A 62 10.40 3.32 -17.38
CA HIS A 62 9.96 2.94 -16.03
C HIS A 62 9.01 4.00 -15.44
N LYS A 63 9.27 5.30 -15.66
CA LYS A 63 8.34 6.35 -15.22
C LYS A 63 6.95 6.17 -15.83
N LYS A 64 6.88 5.88 -17.14
CA LYS A 64 5.63 5.56 -17.82
C LYS A 64 4.94 4.33 -17.22
N SER A 65 5.68 3.25 -16.97
CA SER A 65 5.14 2.03 -16.36
C SER A 65 4.61 2.28 -14.95
N ILE A 66 5.35 3.02 -14.10
CA ILE A 66 4.90 3.41 -12.75
C ILE A 66 3.58 4.17 -12.83
N ILE A 67 3.49 5.20 -13.68
CA ILE A 67 2.26 6.01 -13.82
C ILE A 67 1.09 5.13 -14.30
N GLN A 68 1.33 4.25 -15.26
CA GLN A 68 0.29 3.33 -15.75
C GLN A 68 -0.21 2.41 -14.63
N GLN A 69 0.69 1.87 -13.81
CA GLN A 69 0.34 1.01 -12.69
C GLN A 69 -0.39 1.75 -11.56
N ILE A 70 -0.01 3.00 -11.28
CA ILE A 70 -0.74 3.87 -10.35
C ILE A 70 -2.18 4.03 -10.84
N PHE A 71 -2.40 4.35 -12.11
CA PHE A 71 -3.75 4.49 -12.65
C PHE A 71 -4.55 3.18 -12.65
N GLN A 72 -3.90 2.04 -12.91
CA GLN A 72 -4.55 0.73 -12.79
C GLN A 72 -5.00 0.45 -11.34
N GLY A 73 -4.13 0.74 -10.35
CA GLY A 73 -4.47 0.62 -8.92
C GLY A 73 -5.59 1.57 -8.50
N LEU A 74 -5.52 2.84 -8.91
CA LEU A 74 -6.55 3.85 -8.65
C LEU A 74 -7.90 3.46 -9.26
N SER A 75 -7.89 3.03 -10.53
CA SER A 75 -9.11 2.57 -11.21
C SER A 75 -9.76 1.42 -10.44
N PHE A 76 -8.99 0.44 -9.99
CA PHE A 76 -9.50 -0.67 -9.19
C PHE A 76 -10.15 -0.22 -7.88
N ILE A 77 -9.48 0.62 -7.09
CA ILE A 77 -10.05 1.07 -5.80
C ILE A 77 -11.26 1.99 -6.01
N HIS A 78 -11.26 2.82 -7.07
CA HIS A 78 -12.38 3.68 -7.42
C HIS A 78 -13.61 2.86 -7.81
N CYS A 79 -13.45 1.76 -8.55
CA CYS A 79 -14.54 0.81 -8.85
C CYS A 79 -15.14 0.16 -7.59
N LYS A 80 -14.42 0.20 -6.46
CA LYS A 80 -14.90 -0.26 -5.15
C LYS A 80 -15.38 0.88 -4.24
N ASN A 81 -15.61 2.08 -4.81
CA ASN A 81 -16.03 3.29 -4.10
C ASN A 81 -15.04 3.77 -3.03
N VAL A 82 -13.74 3.54 -3.24
CA VAL A 82 -12.67 3.95 -2.31
C VAL A 82 -11.86 5.05 -2.94
N LEU A 83 -11.76 6.19 -2.24
CA LEU A 83 -10.83 7.26 -2.58
C LEU A 83 -9.56 7.13 -1.75
N HIS A 84 -8.39 7.04 -2.39
CA HIS A 84 -7.10 6.93 -1.71
C HIS A 84 -6.81 8.13 -0.79
N ARG A 85 -7.11 9.35 -1.24
CA ARG A 85 -6.98 10.64 -0.53
C ARG A 85 -5.57 11.08 -0.11
N ASP A 86 -4.61 10.18 0.02
CA ASP A 86 -3.20 10.51 0.39
C ASP A 86 -2.21 9.96 -0.64
N LEU A 87 -2.42 10.23 -1.93
CA LEU A 87 -1.52 9.73 -2.97
C LEU A 87 -0.24 10.59 -3.02
N LYS A 88 0.88 9.99 -2.63
CA LYS A 88 2.21 10.63 -2.56
C LYS A 88 3.33 9.61 -2.81
N PRO A 89 4.57 10.02 -3.12
CA PRO A 89 5.67 9.09 -3.41
C PRO A 89 5.91 8.03 -2.32
N GLY A 90 5.75 8.38 -1.04
CA GLY A 90 5.88 7.44 0.08
C GLY A 90 4.87 6.27 0.07
N ASN A 91 3.71 6.46 -0.60
CA ASN A 91 2.66 5.44 -0.72
C ASN A 91 2.72 4.67 -2.05
N ILE A 92 3.73 4.95 -2.89
CA ILE A 92 3.99 4.16 -4.12
C ILE A 92 5.11 3.18 -3.81
N LEU A 93 4.76 1.93 -3.54
CA LEU A 93 5.73 0.89 -3.18
C LEU A 93 6.25 0.15 -4.42
N ILE A 94 7.54 -0.19 -4.40
CA ILE A 94 8.26 -0.89 -5.46
C ILE A 94 8.41 -2.36 -5.08
N SER A 95 7.91 -3.25 -5.94
CA SER A 95 7.99 -4.69 -5.70
C SER A 95 9.41 -5.24 -5.93
N PRO A 96 9.78 -6.39 -5.32
CA PRO A 96 11.05 -7.07 -5.59
C PRO A 96 11.21 -7.51 -7.05
N ASN A 97 10.08 -7.75 -7.73
CA ASN A 97 10.04 -8.20 -9.12
C ASN A 97 10.14 -7.04 -10.12
N GLY A 98 10.32 -5.80 -9.64
CA GLY A 98 10.43 -4.61 -10.46
C GLY A 98 9.08 -3.96 -10.79
N VAL A 99 9.13 -3.09 -11.82
CA VAL A 99 8.03 -2.29 -12.37
C VAL A 99 7.60 -2.87 -13.70
#